data_AF-A0A8J6AZV9-F1
#
_entry.id   AF-A0A8J6AZV9-F1
#
_cell.length_a   1.000
_cell.length_b   1.000
_cell.length_c   1.000
_cell.angle_alpha   90.00
_cell.angle_beta   90.00
_cell.angle_gamma   90.00
#
_symmetry.space_group_name_H-M   'P 1'
#
loop_
_entity.id
_entity.type
_entity.pdbx_description
1 polymer ?
#
loop_
_entity_poly.entity_id
_entity_poly.type
_entity_poly.pdbx_seq_one_letter_code
_entity_poly.pdbx_strand_id
1 'polypeptide(L)'
;MASQGLLLGVLLMSLHGSCAQIVLTVSPEYTAVSPGDTAIISCTCSSDADEYLHWYQQKPGQPPKLLIWGTSARQPGVPERFSGSGSETNYKLTITGLTKDDIAHYYCQQSNSFPLTQ
;
A
#
# COMPACT_ATOMS: atom_id res chain seq x y z
N MET A 1 -45.71 -0.05 33.81
CA MET A 1 -45.73 -1.09 32.75
C MET A 1 -44.45 -0.90 31.93
N ALA A 2 -43.42 -1.67 32.23
CA ALA A 2 -42.11 -1.54 31.56
C ALA A 2 -42.14 -2.34 30.26
N SER A 3 -41.88 -1.66 29.14
CA SER A 3 -41.80 -2.24 27.80
C SER A 3 -40.61 -3.19 27.72
N GLN A 4 -40.85 -4.48 27.50
CA GLN A 4 -39.80 -5.45 27.17
C GLN A 4 -39.46 -5.29 25.70
N GLY A 5 -38.37 -4.58 25.40
CA GLY A 5 -37.80 -4.56 24.06
C GLY A 5 -37.15 -5.90 23.75
N LEU A 6 -37.59 -6.58 22.70
CA LEU A 6 -36.85 -7.72 22.15
C LEU A 6 -35.57 -7.18 21.49
N LEU A 7 -34.41 -7.52 22.05
CA LEU A 7 -33.12 -7.39 21.38
C LEU A 7 -32.96 -8.55 20.40
N LEU A 8 -33.15 -8.31 19.10
CA LEU A 8 -32.61 -9.18 18.07
C LEU A 8 -31.08 -9.03 18.07
N GLY A 9 -30.39 -9.91 18.80
CA GLY A 9 -28.96 -10.06 18.67
C GLY A 9 -28.65 -10.59 17.28
N VAL A 10 -28.24 -9.71 16.37
CA VAL A 10 -27.64 -10.13 15.09
C VAL A 10 -26.33 -10.83 15.46
N LEU A 11 -26.31 -12.15 15.31
CA LEU A 11 -25.08 -12.93 15.34
C LEU A 11 -24.22 -12.45 14.17
N LEU A 12 -23.30 -11.52 14.42
CA LEU A 12 -22.20 -11.23 13.53
C LEU A 12 -21.33 -12.49 13.51
N MET A 13 -21.68 -13.44 12.66
CA MET A 13 -20.74 -14.46 12.22
C MET A 13 -19.62 -13.71 11.52
N SER A 14 -18.57 -13.35 12.27
CA SER A 14 -17.34 -12.85 11.69
C SER A 14 -16.78 -14.00 10.85
N LEU A 15 -16.98 -13.88 9.54
CA LEU A 15 -16.36 -14.75 8.54
C LEU A 15 -14.85 -14.52 8.62
N HIS A 16 -14.21 -15.19 9.57
CA HIS A 16 -12.78 -15.46 9.54
C HIS A 16 -12.58 -16.52 8.45
N GLY A 17 -12.43 -16.07 7.21
CA GLY A 17 -12.24 -16.97 6.08
C GLY A 17 -12.51 -16.33 4.72
N SER A 18 -11.55 -15.55 4.22
CA SER A 18 -11.33 -15.40 2.78
C SER A 18 -9.93 -14.84 2.51
N CYS A 19 -9.06 -15.65 1.91
CA CYS A 19 -7.78 -15.24 1.31
C CYS A 19 -7.95 -14.74 -0.14
N ALA A 20 -9.11 -14.21 -0.53
CA ALA A 20 -9.40 -13.89 -1.94
C ALA A 20 -9.37 -12.39 -2.29
N GLN A 21 -9.09 -11.49 -1.33
CA GLN A 21 -9.02 -10.05 -1.62
C GLN A 21 -8.08 -9.36 -0.62
N ILE A 22 -6.78 -9.28 -0.92
CA ILE A 22 -5.87 -8.41 -0.15
C ILE A 22 -6.23 -6.97 -0.49
N VAL A 23 -6.88 -6.28 0.45
CA VAL A 23 -7.19 -4.86 0.32
C VAL A 23 -5.94 -4.07 0.68
N LEU A 24 -5.57 -3.14 -0.21
CA LEU A 24 -4.42 -2.25 -0.04
C LEU A 24 -4.92 -0.86 0.34
N THR A 25 -4.44 -0.34 1.46
CA THR A 25 -4.70 1.04 1.86
C THR A 25 -3.41 1.83 1.74
N VAL A 26 -3.38 2.79 0.81
CA VAL A 26 -2.27 3.72 0.64
C VAL A 26 -2.51 4.94 1.51
N SER A 27 -1.50 5.31 2.31
CA SER A 27 -1.55 6.51 3.15
C SER A 27 -0.22 7.25 3.10
N PRO A 28 -0.22 8.58 3.03
CA PRO A 28 -1.38 9.46 2.88
C PRO A 28 -1.97 9.42 1.45
N GLU A 29 -3.29 9.65 1.31
CA GLU A 29 -3.94 9.68 -0.01
C GLU A 29 -3.39 10.83 -0.90
N TYR A 30 -3.02 11.94 -0.27
CA TYR A 30 -2.37 13.09 -0.91
C TYR A 30 -1.39 13.74 0.05
N THR A 31 -0.26 14.25 -0.45
CA THR A 31 0.66 15.07 0.34
C THR A 31 1.28 16.16 -0.50
N ALA A 32 1.24 17.38 0.03
CA ALA A 32 2.04 18.48 -0.47
C ALA A 32 3.42 18.43 0.19
N VAL A 33 4.46 18.40 -0.63
CA VAL A 33 5.86 18.30 -0.21
C VAL A 33 6.69 19.36 -0.92
N SER A 34 7.74 19.86 -0.25
CA SER A 34 8.69 20.79 -0.85
C SER A 34 9.85 20.03 -1.49
N PRO A 35 10.51 20.59 -2.52
CA PRO A 35 11.74 20.03 -3.04
C PRO A 35 12.79 19.87 -1.93
N GLY A 36 13.43 18.70 -1.87
CA GLY A 36 14.39 18.34 -0.82
C GLY A 36 13.79 17.60 0.38
N ASP A 37 12.46 17.62 0.55
CA ASP A 37 11.79 16.90 1.63
C ASP A 37 11.91 15.38 1.47
N THR A 38 11.62 14.66 2.57
CA THR A 38 11.45 13.20 2.55
C THR A 38 9.97 12.86 2.60
N ALA A 39 9.49 12.08 1.62
CA ALA A 39 8.15 11.49 1.66
C ALA A 39 8.23 10.04 2.14
N ILE A 40 7.24 9.63 2.93
CA ILE A 40 7.01 8.25 3.33
C ILE A 40 5.58 7.89 2.94
N ILE A 41 5.45 6.91 2.05
CA ILE A 41 4.17 6.38 1.57
C ILE A 41 4.02 5.00 2.20
N SER A 42 2.92 4.77 2.88
CA SER A 42 2.61 3.50 3.53
C SER A 42 1.58 2.72 2.72
N CYS A 43 1.75 1.41 2.70
CA CYS A 43 0.79 0.46 2.16
C CYS A 43 0.47 -0.57 3.23
N THR A 44 -0.78 -0.59 3.67
CA THR A 44 -1.26 -1.59 4.63
C THR A 44 -2.05 -2.66 3.89
N CYS A 45 -1.66 -3.91 4.08
CA CYS A 45 -2.31 -5.09 3.54
C CYS A 45 -3.21 -5.73 4.61
N SER A 46 -4.35 -6.31 4.22
CA SER A 46 -5.22 -7.04 5.16
C SER A 46 -4.61 -8.37 5.67
N SER A 47 -3.57 -8.87 5.00
CA SER A 47 -2.81 -10.06 5.37
C SER A 47 -1.34 -9.89 4.95
N ASP A 48 -0.46 -10.72 5.49
CA ASP A 48 0.96 -10.70 5.14
C ASP A 48 1.16 -10.92 3.63
N ALA A 49 1.90 -10.03 2.99
CA ALA A 49 2.31 -10.18 1.59
C ALA A 49 3.71 -10.80 1.48
N ASP A 50 4.29 -11.24 2.60
CA ASP A 50 5.65 -11.75 2.74
C ASP A 50 6.64 -10.77 2.08
N GLU A 51 7.51 -11.28 1.20
CA GLU A 51 8.44 -10.51 0.39
C GLU A 51 7.83 -10.07 -0.96
N TYR A 52 6.55 -10.36 -1.22
CA TYR A 52 5.95 -10.21 -2.55
C TYR A 52 5.25 -8.87 -2.78
N LEU A 53 5.69 -7.81 -2.11
CA LEU A 53 5.16 -6.46 -2.29
C LEU A 53 6.05 -5.62 -3.21
N HIS A 54 5.41 -4.90 -4.14
CA HIS A 54 6.07 -4.08 -5.16
C HIS A 54 5.53 -2.65 -5.11
N TRP A 55 6.37 -1.69 -5.47
CA TRP A 55 6.01 -0.27 -5.54
C TRP A 55 6.11 0.24 -6.98
N TYR A 56 5.12 1.01 -7.41
CA TYR A 56 5.06 1.61 -8.73
C TYR A 56 4.87 3.12 -8.65
N GLN A 57 5.45 3.82 -9.63
CA GLN A 57 5.20 5.24 -9.89
C GLN A 57 4.44 5.38 -11.21
N GLN A 58 3.37 6.16 -11.22
CA GLN A 58 2.65 6.52 -12.43
C GLN A 58 2.57 8.04 -12.59
N LYS A 59 3.25 8.55 -13.63
CA LYS A 59 3.11 9.94 -14.05
C LYS A 59 1.83 10.12 -14.89
N PRO A 60 1.22 11.33 -14.89
CA PRO A 60 0.06 11.60 -15.74
C PRO A 60 0.31 11.23 -17.21
N GLY A 61 -0.58 10.42 -17.78
CA GLY A 61 -0.50 9.96 -19.17
C GLY A 61 0.57 8.91 -19.46
N GLN A 62 1.24 8.36 -18.43
CA GLN A 62 2.26 7.30 -18.58
C GLN A 62 1.79 5.99 -17.93
N PRO A 63 2.29 4.83 -18.41
CA PRO A 63 2.07 3.56 -17.72
C PRO A 63 2.80 3.54 -16.37
N PRO A 64 2.34 2.74 -15.39
CA PRO A 64 3.05 2.51 -14.14
C PRO A 64 4.47 1.97 -14.39
N LYS A 65 5.44 2.51 -13.65
CA LYS A 65 6.84 2.08 -13.66
C LYS A 65 7.20 1.47 -12.32
N LEU A 66 7.79 0.28 -12.35
CA LEU A 66 8.27 -0.42 -11.16
C LEU A 66 9.44 0.35 -10.51
N LEU A 67 9.32 0.62 -9.22
CA LEU A 67 10.34 1.28 -8.39
C LEU A 67 11.10 0.27 -7.53
N ILE A 68 10.35 -0.46 -6.71
CA ILE A 68 10.86 -1.47 -5.77
C ILE A 68 10.09 -2.75 -6.04
N TRP A 69 10.80 -3.87 -6.12
CA TRP A 69 10.22 -5.20 -6.10
C TRP A 69 10.69 -5.95 -4.86
N GLY A 70 9.96 -6.99 -4.47
CA GLY A 70 10.46 -7.86 -3.41
C GLY A 70 10.56 -7.16 -2.04
N THR A 71 9.64 -6.25 -1.72
CA THR A 71 9.61 -5.37 -0.53
C THR A 71 10.72 -4.31 -0.44
N SER A 72 11.95 -4.61 -0.88
CA SER A 72 13.13 -3.77 -0.66
C SER A 72 14.09 -3.67 -1.86
N ALA A 73 14.00 -4.56 -2.84
CA ALA A 73 14.92 -4.58 -3.97
C ALA A 73 14.59 -3.47 -4.97
N ARG A 74 15.50 -2.52 -5.14
CA ARG A 74 15.32 -1.40 -6.07
C ARG A 74 15.52 -1.85 -7.51
N GLN A 75 14.59 -1.48 -8.38
CA GLN A 75 14.68 -1.78 -9.81
C GLN A 75 15.87 -1.04 -10.45
N PRO A 76 16.64 -1.67 -11.37
CA PRO A 76 17.73 -0.99 -12.06
C PRO A 76 17.29 0.29 -12.76
N GLY A 77 18.08 1.35 -12.62
CA GLY A 77 17.78 2.68 -13.16
C GLY A 77 16.89 3.56 -12.27
N VAL A 78 16.34 3.02 -11.17
CA VAL A 78 15.63 3.82 -10.17
C VAL A 78 16.66 4.54 -9.28
N PRO A 79 16.53 5.86 -9.06
CA PRO A 79 17.48 6.64 -8.27
C PRO A 79 17.63 6.16 -6.83
N GLU A 80 18.79 6.41 -6.22
CA GLU A 80 19.09 5.86 -4.91
C GLU A 80 18.22 6.37 -3.77
N ARG A 81 17.63 7.54 -3.98
CA ARG A 81 16.73 8.20 -3.04
C ARG A 81 15.43 7.44 -2.76
N PHE A 82 15.10 6.44 -3.58
CA PHE A 82 13.96 5.54 -3.37
C PHE A 82 14.39 4.29 -2.61
N SER A 83 13.66 3.95 -1.55
CA SER A 83 13.85 2.71 -0.79
C SER A 83 12.51 2.12 -0.33
N GLY A 84 12.42 0.80 -0.35
CA GLY A 84 11.29 0.05 0.20
C GLY A 84 11.65 -0.67 1.49
N SER A 85 10.68 -0.79 2.38
CA SER A 85 10.79 -1.58 3.62
C SER A 85 9.42 -2.07 4.04
N GLY A 86 9.36 -3.06 4.92
CA GLY A 86 8.11 -3.56 5.45
C GLY A 86 8.18 -5.03 5.83
N SER A 87 7.17 -5.46 6.56
CA SER A 87 6.94 -6.84 6.95
C SER A 87 5.50 -6.97 7.44
N GLU A 88 5.03 -8.22 7.53
CA GLU A 88 3.68 -8.51 7.98
C GLU A 88 2.66 -7.75 7.11
N THR A 89 1.88 -6.87 7.71
CA THR A 89 0.81 -6.14 7.02
C THR A 89 1.21 -4.72 6.63
N ASN A 90 2.43 -4.25 6.96
CA ASN A 90 2.79 -2.83 6.84
C ASN A 90 4.06 -2.63 6.03
N TYR A 91 3.92 -1.92 4.92
CA TYR A 91 4.99 -1.65 3.98
C TYR A 91 5.13 -0.15 3.73
N LYS A 92 6.35 0.28 3.41
CA LYS A 92 6.70 1.68 3.24
C LYS A 92 7.61 1.87 2.03
N LEU A 93 7.31 2.91 1.27
CA LEU A 93 8.20 3.53 0.29
C LEU A 93 8.69 4.84 0.88
N THR A 94 10.01 4.98 0.98
CA THR A 94 10.67 6.22 1.38
C THR A 94 11.32 6.85 0.17
N ILE A 95 11.08 8.15 -0.01
CA ILE A 95 11.67 8.97 -1.07
C ILE A 95 12.35 10.15 -0.40
N THR A 96 13.68 10.14 -0.33
CA THR A 96 14.45 11.26 0.24
C THR A 96 14.76 12.30 -0.84
N GLY A 97 14.96 13.57 -0.46
CA GLY A 97 15.43 14.58 -1.42
C GLY A 97 14.50 14.74 -2.62
N LEU A 98 13.21 14.95 -2.37
CA LEU A 98 12.18 15.05 -3.40
C LEU A 98 12.50 16.08 -4.49
N THR A 99 12.14 15.73 -5.71
CA THR A 99 12.31 16.57 -6.91
C THR A 99 10.98 16.76 -7.62
N LYS A 100 10.91 17.70 -8.57
CA LYS A 100 9.70 17.91 -9.39
C LYS A 100 9.32 16.67 -10.20
N ASP A 101 10.29 15.82 -10.53
CA ASP A 101 10.06 14.57 -11.25
C ASP A 101 9.38 13.50 -10.41
N ASP A 102 9.26 13.70 -9.10
CA ASP A 102 8.63 12.75 -8.17
C ASP A 102 7.12 13.02 -8.00
N ILE A 103 6.57 14.04 -8.68
CA ILE A 103 5.13 14.30 -8.73
C ILE A 103 4.47 13.23 -9.61
N ALA A 104 3.77 12.30 -8.96
CA ALA A 104 3.15 11.13 -9.57
C ALA A 104 2.12 10.51 -8.61
N HIS A 105 1.33 9.58 -9.11
CA HIS A 105 0.63 8.62 -8.26
C HIS A 105 1.55 7.45 -7.91
N TYR A 106 1.41 6.93 -6.71
CA TYR A 106 2.20 5.80 -6.20
C TYR A 106 1.27 4.69 -5.78
N TYR A 107 1.60 3.47 -6.17
CA TYR A 107 0.80 2.27 -5.93
C TYR A 107 1.69 1.19 -5.32
N CYS A 108 1.13 0.41 -4.40
CA CYS A 108 1.73 -0.85 -3.97
C CYS A 108 0.98 -2.01 -4.63
N GLN A 109 1.64 -3.14 -4.80
CA GLN A 109 1.01 -4.34 -5.34
C GLN A 109 1.53 -5.57 -4.60
N GLN A 110 0.65 -6.47 -4.20
CA GLN A 110 1.06 -7.78 -3.69
C GLN A 110 1.01 -8.84 -4.81
N SER A 111 1.91 -9.82 -4.75
CA SER A 111 1.91 -11.02 -5.61
C SER A 111 1.98 -12.33 -4.84
N ASN A 112 1.68 -12.30 -3.54
CA ASN A 112 1.69 -13.47 -2.68
C ASN A 112 0.48 -14.38 -2.97
N SER A 113 -0.67 -13.78 -3.28
CA SER A 113 -1.91 -14.50 -3.54
C SER A 113 -2.71 -13.90 -4.70
N PHE A 114 -3.49 -14.76 -5.36
CA PHE A 114 -4.44 -14.32 -6.37
C PHE A 114 -5.76 -13.87 -5.72
N PRO A 115 -6.44 -12.86 -6.28
CA PRO A 115 -6.03 -12.04 -7.42
C PRO A 115 -4.90 -11.06 -7.05
N LEU A 116 -4.06 -10.70 -8.02
CA LEU A 116 -3.10 -9.62 -7.84
C LEU A 116 -3.86 -8.32 -7.59
N THR A 117 -3.50 -7.59 -6.53
CA THR A 117 -4.14 -6.33 -6.17
C THR A 117 -3.14 -5.18 -6.24
N GLN A 118 -3.59 -4.02 -6.72
CA GLN A 118 -2.86 -2.75 -6.84
C GLN A 118 -3.60 -1.64 -6.09
#